data_AF-M0NJR0-F1
#
_entry.id   AF-M0NJR0-F1
#
_cell.length_a   1.000
_cell.length_b   1.000
_cell.length_c   1.000
_cell.angle_alpha   90.00
_cell.angle_beta   90.00
_cell.angle_gamma   90.00
#
_symmetry.space_group_name_H-M   'P 1'
#
loop_
_entity.id
_entity.type
_entity.pdbx_description
1 polymer ?
#
loop_
_entity_poly.entity_id
_entity_poly.type
_entity_poly.pdbx_seq_one_letter_code
_entity_poly.pdbx_strand_id
1 'polypeptide(L)'
;MTGELTEEGWVVDKGDVTDVIDAWDHRFLVEEGDPLVDAFEASDDGDALVVLDHPPTAEVMSVLLEQRMLEAFPDTVSDVSVSVSETGELCASY
;
A
#
# COMPACT_ATOMS: atom_id res chain seq x y z
N MET A 1 13.45 -0.45 -4.18
CA MET A 1 13.35 -1.73 -4.90
C MET A 1 14.63 -2.04 -5.65
N THR A 2 15.06 -3.29 -5.63
CA THR A 2 16.20 -3.80 -6.42
C THR A 2 15.84 -5.15 -7.04
N GLY A 3 16.53 -5.51 -8.13
CA GLY A 3 16.25 -6.73 -8.86
C GLY A 3 17.01 -6.84 -10.17
N GLU A 4 16.64 -7.83 -10.97
CA GLU A 4 17.25 -8.12 -12.27
C GLU A 4 16.63 -7.27 -13.38
N LEU A 5 17.47 -6.76 -14.27
CA LEU A 5 17.02 -5.98 -15.43
C LEU A 5 16.44 -6.93 -16.50
N THR A 6 15.22 -6.68 -16.94
CA THR A 6 14.61 -7.44 -18.04
C THR A 6 15.15 -6.99 -19.40
N GLU A 7 14.82 -7.75 -20.46
CA GLU A 7 15.10 -7.36 -21.85
C GLU A 7 14.40 -6.05 -22.27
N GLU A 8 13.35 -5.66 -21.54
CA GLU A 8 12.59 -4.43 -21.76
C GLU A 8 13.27 -3.21 -21.12
N GLY A 9 14.28 -3.41 -20.27
CA GLY A 9 15.10 -2.33 -19.71
C GLY A 9 14.59 -1.76 -18.38
N TRP A 10 13.72 -2.48 -17.67
CA TRP A 10 13.29 -2.18 -16.31
C TRP A 10 13.35 -3.42 -15.42
N VAL A 11 13.36 -3.22 -14.10
CA VAL A 11 13.27 -4.31 -13.12
C VAL A 11 11.81 -4.75 -12.92
N VAL A 12 10.91 -3.77 -12.95
CA VAL A 12 9.45 -3.91 -12.86
C VAL A 12 8.81 -2.78 -13.66
N ASP A 13 7.63 -2.99 -14.24
CA ASP A 13 6.91 -1.91 -14.92
C ASP A 13 6.48 -0.86 -13.88
N LYS A 14 6.56 0.41 -14.25
CA LYS A 14 6.11 1.50 -13.36
C LYS A 14 4.60 1.44 -13.11
N GLY A 15 3.83 0.93 -14.07
CA GLY A 15 2.39 0.70 -13.97
C GLY A 15 2.04 -0.21 -12.81
N ASP A 16 2.77 -1.33 -12.66
CA ASP A 16 2.57 -2.28 -11.56
C ASP A 16 2.77 -1.60 -10.19
N VAL A 17 3.76 -0.71 -10.09
CA VAL A 17 4.01 0.06 -8.86
C VAL A 17 2.85 1.01 -8.56
N THR A 18 2.35 1.73 -9.57
CA THR A 18 1.24 2.68 -9.39
C THR A 18 -0.07 1.97 -9.08
N ASP A 19 -0.34 0.81 -9.68
CA ASP A 19 -1.57 0.06 -9.46
C ASP A 19 -1.71 -0.40 -8.00
N VAL A 20 -0.59 -0.75 -7.34
CA VAL A 20 -0.60 -1.09 -5.90
C VAL A 20 -0.98 0.12 -5.05
N ILE A 21 -0.47 1.31 -5.39
CA ILE A 21 -0.73 2.55 -4.64
C ILE A 21 -2.17 3.03 -4.89
N ASP A 22 -2.62 2.99 -6.14
CA ASP A 22 -3.94 3.48 -6.56
C ASP A 22 -5.09 2.67 -5.92
N ALA A 23 -4.84 1.42 -5.52
CA ALA A 23 -5.80 0.63 -4.76
C ALA A 23 -6.13 1.23 -3.37
N TRP A 24 -5.30 2.14 -2.86
CA TRP A 24 -5.42 2.77 -1.55
C TRP A 24 -5.67 4.28 -1.68
N ASP A 25 -5.49 4.84 -2.87
CA ASP A 25 -5.68 6.26 -3.13
C ASP A 25 -7.16 6.66 -3.04
N HIS A 26 -7.41 7.86 -2.50
CA HIS A 26 -8.75 8.36 -2.21
C HIS A 26 -9.63 7.40 -1.36
N ARG A 27 -9.03 6.52 -0.55
CA ARG A 27 -9.73 5.62 0.38
C ARG A 27 -9.55 6.06 1.83
N PHE A 28 -10.53 5.72 2.66
CA PHE A 28 -10.39 5.75 4.10
C PHE A 28 -9.74 4.46 4.58
N LEU A 29 -8.62 4.57 5.28
CA LEU A 29 -7.91 3.45 5.88
C LEU A 29 -8.32 3.37 7.34
N VAL A 30 -8.82 2.22 7.77
CA VAL A 30 -9.29 2.00 9.15
C VAL A 30 -8.85 0.65 9.67
N GLU A 31 -8.71 0.53 10.99
CA GLU A 31 -8.48 -0.75 11.66
C GLU A 31 -9.78 -1.56 11.76
N GLU A 32 -9.68 -2.89 11.74
CA GLU A 32 -10.80 -3.77 12.05
C GLU A 32 -11.42 -3.41 13.42
N GLY A 33 -12.73 -3.21 13.44
CA GLY A 33 -13.47 -2.81 14.64
C GLY A 33 -13.57 -1.30 14.87
N ASP A 34 -13.04 -0.47 13.96
CA ASP A 34 -13.30 0.98 13.98
C ASP A 34 -14.79 1.27 13.73
N PRO A 35 -15.45 2.14 14.54
CA PRO A 35 -16.86 2.51 14.34
C PRO A 35 -17.19 3.09 12.96
N LEU A 36 -16.20 3.57 12.22
CA LEU A 36 -16.37 4.03 10.85
C LEU A 36 -16.73 2.88 9.90
N VAL A 37 -16.30 1.65 10.15
CA VAL A 37 -16.67 0.49 9.32
C VAL A 37 -18.19 0.38 9.23
N ASP A 38 -18.87 0.33 10.39
CA ASP A 38 -20.33 0.26 10.47
C ASP A 38 -21.00 1.49 9.81
N ALA A 39 -20.39 2.67 9.93
CA ALA A 39 -20.94 3.91 9.38
C ALA A 39 -20.89 3.96 7.85
N PHE A 40 -19.80 3.49 7.24
CA PHE A 40 -19.66 3.38 5.79
C PHE A 40 -20.55 2.28 5.23
N GLU A 41 -20.66 1.13 5.90
CA GLU A 41 -21.60 0.06 5.53
C GLU A 41 -23.06 0.55 5.56
N ALA A 42 -23.45 1.29 6.60
CA ALA A 42 -24.79 1.85 6.71
C ALA A 42 -25.11 2.91 5.63
N SER A 43 -24.08 3.50 5.03
CA SER A 43 -24.20 4.55 4.01
C SER A 43 -24.07 4.02 2.58
N ASP A 44 -23.83 2.71 2.40
CA ASP A 44 -23.55 2.07 1.09
C ASP A 44 -22.29 2.63 0.40
N ASP A 45 -21.34 3.17 1.18
CA ASP A 45 -20.08 3.77 0.71
C ASP A 45 -18.87 2.85 1.01
N GLY A 46 -19.11 1.56 1.25
CA GLY A 46 -18.07 0.61 1.69
C GLY A 46 -16.91 0.42 0.71
N ASP A 47 -17.09 0.74 -0.57
CA ASP A 47 -16.06 0.71 -1.60
C ASP A 47 -15.01 1.84 -1.46
N ALA A 48 -15.32 2.87 -0.67
CA ALA A 48 -14.39 3.94 -0.29
C ALA A 48 -13.54 3.59 0.95
N LEU A 49 -13.71 2.40 1.53
CA LEU A 49 -13.05 1.96 2.76
C LEU A 49 -12.05 0.82 2.50
N VAL A 50 -10.90 0.88 3.17
CA VAL A 50 -9.92 -0.21 3.26
C VAL A 50 -9.74 -0.55 4.74
N VAL A 51 -10.12 -1.76 5.12
CA VAL A 51 -10.03 -2.26 6.49
C VAL A 51 -8.74 -3.07 6.65
N LEU A 52 -7.96 -2.74 7.68
CA LEU A 52 -6.67 -3.34 7.98
C LEU A 52 -6.73 -4.08 9.33
N ASP A 53 -5.92 -5.14 9.49
CA ASP A 53 -5.82 -5.88 10.75
C ASP A 53 -5.14 -5.07 11.88
N HIS A 54 -4.47 -3.97 11.53
CA HIS A 54 -3.68 -3.12 12.41
C HIS A 54 -3.94 -1.63 12.11
N PRO A 55 -3.65 -0.72 13.06
CA PRO A 55 -3.91 0.71 12.87
C PRO A 55 -3.14 1.26 11.67
N PRO A 56 -3.73 2.14 10.83
CA PRO A 56 -3.15 2.67 9.59
C PRO A 56 -2.07 3.75 9.86
N THR A 57 -1.14 3.45 10.76
CA THR A 57 0.04 4.28 11.04
C THR A 57 1.05 4.19 9.90
N ALA A 58 1.91 5.20 9.71
CA ALA A 58 2.89 5.21 8.63
C ALA A 58 3.82 3.98 8.66
N GLU A 59 4.17 3.50 9.85
CA GLU A 59 4.98 2.30 10.07
C GLU A 59 4.26 1.01 9.65
N VAL A 60 2.98 0.85 9.99
CA VAL A 60 2.19 -0.30 9.55
C VAL A 60 1.98 -0.24 8.04
N MET A 61 1.67 0.94 7.52
CA MET A 61 1.47 1.19 6.10
C MET A 61 2.71 0.86 5.27
N SER A 62 3.92 1.20 5.74
CA SER A 62 5.15 0.87 5.02
C SER A 62 5.34 -0.64 4.89
N VAL A 63 5.09 -1.38 5.97
CA VAL A 63 5.21 -2.85 5.98
C VAL A 63 4.16 -3.50 5.08
N LEU A 64 2.90 -3.04 5.14
CA LEU A 64 1.83 -3.60 4.31
C LEU A 64 2.05 -3.32 2.81
N LEU A 65 2.50 -2.12 2.46
CA LEU A 65 2.84 -1.77 1.09
C LEU A 65 4.03 -2.57 0.57
N GLU A 66 5.07 -2.77 1.38
CA GLU A 66 6.22 -3.59 1.03
C GLU A 66 5.80 -5.03 0.72
N GLN A 67 5.02 -5.65 1.60
CA GLN A 67 4.49 -7.01 1.40
C GLN A 67 3.65 -7.09 0.14
N ARG A 68 2.71 -6.15 -0.04
CA ARG A 68 1.81 -6.16 -1.19
C ARG A 68 2.54 -5.94 -2.51
N MET A 69 3.58 -5.10 -2.52
CA MET A 69 4.46 -4.93 -3.68
C MET A 69 5.23 -6.21 -3.99
N LEU A 70 5.81 -6.87 -2.99
CA LEU A 70 6.52 -8.15 -3.19
C LEU A 70 5.60 -9.26 -3.70
N GLU A 71 4.34 -9.30 -3.26
CA GLU A 71 3.34 -10.27 -3.73
C GLU A 71 2.84 -9.98 -5.16
N ALA A 72 2.77 -8.71 -5.54
CA ALA A 72 2.25 -8.28 -6.83
C ALA A 72 3.32 -8.25 -7.94
N PHE A 73 4.58 -7.99 -7.57
CA PHE A 73 5.66 -7.80 -8.53
C PHE A 73 6.18 -9.11 -9.12
N PRO A 74 6.73 -9.06 -10.34
CA PRO A 74 7.37 -10.21 -10.96
C PRO A 74 8.61 -10.66 -10.18
N ASP A 75 9.00 -11.93 -10.38
CA ASP A 75 10.17 -12.57 -9.74
C ASP A 75 11.51 -11.87 -10.02
N THR A 76 11.55 -10.93 -10.97
CA THR A 76 12.70 -10.07 -11.25
C THR A 76 12.99 -9.11 -10.11
N VAL A 77 12.01 -8.80 -9.25
CA VAL A 77 12.21 -7.98 -8.05
C VAL A 77 12.68 -8.86 -6.90
N SER A 78 13.87 -8.58 -6.39
CA SER A 78 14.47 -9.34 -5.29
C SER A 78 14.28 -8.69 -3.92
N ASP A 79 14.01 -7.38 -3.88
CA ASP A 79 13.89 -6.61 -2.65
C ASP A 79 13.05 -5.35 -2.89
N VAL A 80 12.18 -5.05 -1.95
CA VAL A 80 11.36 -3.84 -1.89
C VAL A 80 11.58 -3.21 -0.52
N SER A 81 11.69 -1.89 -0.47
CA SER A 81 11.64 -1.13 0.78
C SER A 81 10.77 0.08 0.52
N VAL A 82 9.84 0.34 1.44
CA VAL A 82 8.83 1.38 1.33
C VAL A 82 9.04 2.39 2.46
N SER A 83 8.95 3.67 2.10
CA SER A 83 8.94 4.77 3.04
C SER A 83 7.63 5.53 2.90
N VAL A 84 6.91 5.70 4.01
CA VAL A 84 5.61 6.37 4.06
C VAL A 84 5.77 7.64 4.86
N SER A 85 5.30 8.75 4.30
CA SER A 85 5.28 10.05 4.97
C SER A 85 3.85 10.52 5.13
N GLU A 86 3.38 10.62 6.37
CA GLU A 86 2.04 11.15 6.70
C GLU A 86 1.94 12.63 6.31
N THR A 87 3.04 13.37 6.50
CA THR A 87 3.20 14.75 6.07
C THR A 87 4.61 14.93 5.50
N GLY A 88 4.88 16.03 4.80
CA GLY A 88 6.21 16.30 4.22
C GLY A 88 7.36 16.37 5.26
N GLU A 89 7.05 16.40 6.55
CA GLU A 89 8.01 16.50 7.67
C GLU A 89 8.08 15.22 8.53
N LEU A 90 7.10 14.32 8.44
CA LEU A 90 7.01 13.09 9.23
C LEU A 90 7.04 11.88 8.31
N CYS A 91 8.07 11.05 8.48
CA CYS A 91 8.41 9.94 7.59
C CYS A 91 8.77 8.71 8.41
N ALA A 92 8.17 7.57 8.09
CA ALA A 92 8.49 6.25 8.61
C ALA A 92 9.06 5.37 7.48
N SER A 93 10.10 4.60 7.79
CA SER A 93 10.71 3.63 6.89
C SER A 93 10.95 2.33 7.65
N TYR A 94 10.72 1.18 6.99
CA TYR A 94 11.08 -0.14 7.50
C TYR A 94 12.15 -0.78 6.62
#